data_AF-A0A817VRR5-F1
#
_entry.id   AF-A0A817VRR5-F1
#
_cell.length_a   1.000
_cell.length_b   1.000
_cell.length_c   1.000
_cell.angle_alpha   90.00
_cell.angle_beta   90.00
_cell.angle_gamma   90.00
#
_symmetry.space_group_name_H-M   'P 1'
#
loop_
_entity.id
_entity.type
_entity.pdbx_description
1 polymer ?
#
loop_
_entity_poly.entity_id
_entity_poly.type
_entity_poly.pdbx_seq_one_letter_code
_entity_poly.pdbx_strand_id
1 'polypeptide(L)'
;MHEADTKYSWNLNYSSIAVMWRANAIHECQHGWRKIITTATKYGVPIPYLSTASNFYDEYHAKRLPANLIQAQLKLFGKHKYKLLGSHVEHTGTDWTDYGSNVTAST
;
A
#
# COMPACT_ATOMS: atom_id res chain seq x y z
N MET A 1 -17.01 -6.46 2.61
CA MET A 1 -17.20 -7.30 3.82
C MET A 1 -18.59 -7.14 4.40
N HIS A 2 -19.08 -5.92 4.64
CA HIS A 2 -20.44 -5.71 5.17
C HIS A 2 -21.56 -6.30 4.29
N GLU A 3 -21.48 -6.20 2.96
CA GLU A 3 -22.48 -6.81 2.06
C GLU A 3 -22.45 -8.34 2.04
N ALA A 4 -21.29 -8.96 2.27
CA ALA A 4 -21.19 -10.42 2.35
C ALA A 4 -21.79 -10.95 3.66
N ASP A 5 -21.63 -10.19 4.74
CA ASP A 5 -22.26 -10.44 6.04
C ASP A 5 -23.79 -10.49 5.92
N THR A 6 -24.38 -9.49 5.27
CA THR A 6 -25.82 -9.44 5.02
C THR A 6 -26.31 -10.54 4.09
N LYS A 7 -25.50 -10.94 3.11
CA LYS A 7 -25.87 -11.95 2.10
C LYS A 7 -25.77 -13.39 2.62
N TYR A 8 -24.81 -13.68 3.49
CA TYR A 8 -24.53 -15.04 3.97
C TYR A 8 -24.88 -15.25 5.45
N SER A 9 -25.46 -14.24 6.12
CA SER A 9 -25.79 -14.25 7.55
C SER A 9 -24.60 -14.67 8.43
N TRP A 10 -23.41 -14.25 8.03
CA TRP A 10 -22.23 -14.44 8.88
C TRP A 10 -22.37 -13.47 10.08
N ASN A 11 -21.87 -13.87 11.24
CA ASN A 11 -21.76 -12.97 12.39
C ASN A 11 -20.30 -12.51 12.47
N LEU A 12 -19.92 -11.64 11.55
CA LEU A 12 -18.58 -11.05 11.56
C LEU A 12 -18.55 -9.97 12.64
N ASN A 13 -18.08 -10.32 13.83
CA ASN A 13 -17.84 -9.34 14.89
C ASN A 13 -16.61 -8.48 14.53
N TYR A 14 -16.83 -7.42 13.74
CA TYR A 14 -15.80 -6.49 13.27
C TYR A 14 -14.98 -5.88 14.41
N SER A 15 -15.59 -5.66 15.57
CA SER A 15 -14.91 -5.14 16.75
C SER A 15 -13.89 -6.15 17.28
N SER A 16 -14.25 -7.43 17.37
CA SER A 16 -13.32 -8.49 17.80
C SER A 16 -12.18 -8.72 16.81
N ILE A 17 -12.43 -8.60 15.51
CA ILE A 17 -11.38 -8.66 14.46
C ILE A 17 -10.43 -7.47 14.60
N ALA A 18 -10.96 -6.26 14.81
CA ALA A 18 -10.16 -5.07 15.04
C ALA A 18 -9.35 -5.16 16.34
N VAL A 19 -9.92 -5.74 17.41
CA VAL A 19 -9.22 -5.98 18.68
C VAL A 19 -8.13 -7.02 18.49
N MET A 20 -8.37 -8.12 17.77
CA MET A 20 -7.33 -9.10 17.43
C MET A 20 -6.18 -8.47 16.63
N TRP A 21 -6.49 -7.55 15.72
CA TRP A 21 -5.50 -6.78 14.96
C TRP A 21 -4.72 -5.77 15.81
N ARG A 22 -5.37 -5.13 16.78
CA ARG A 22 -4.74 -4.18 17.71
C ARG A 22 -4.04 -4.85 18.89
N ALA A 23 -4.41 -6.10 19.19
CA ALA A 23 -3.84 -6.88 20.28
C ALA A 23 -2.49 -7.50 19.88
N ASN A 24 -1.72 -7.87 20.90
CA ASN A 24 -0.36 -8.40 20.79
C ASN A 24 -0.22 -9.67 19.92
N ALA A 25 -1.33 -10.33 19.56
CA ALA A 25 -1.34 -11.57 18.79
C ALA A 25 -0.59 -11.47 17.45
N ILE A 26 -0.80 -10.39 16.68
CA ILE A 26 -0.07 -10.20 15.42
C ILE A 26 1.39 -9.84 15.70
N HIS A 27 1.66 -9.03 16.72
CA HIS A 27 3.02 -8.67 17.13
C HIS A 27 3.87 -9.88 17.55
N GLU A 28 3.27 -10.88 18.20
CA GLU A 28 3.94 -12.12 18.59
C GLU A 28 4.16 -13.06 17.40
N CYS A 29 3.18 -13.15 16.51
CA CYS A 29 3.27 -14.00 15.32
C CYS A 29 4.18 -13.42 14.22
N GLN A 30 4.52 -12.12 14.30
CA GLN A 30 5.17 -11.40 13.21
C GLN A 30 6.55 -11.95 12.82
N HIS A 31 7.23 -12.63 13.75
CA HIS A 31 8.54 -13.21 13.48
C HIS A 31 8.39 -14.57 12.78
N GLY A 32 7.46 -15.40 13.24
CA GLY A 32 7.23 -16.75 12.74
C GLY A 32 6.80 -16.76 11.27
N TRP A 33 5.79 -15.97 10.90
CA TRP A 33 5.30 -15.94 9.53
C TRP A 33 6.34 -15.40 8.52
N ARG A 34 7.25 -14.49 8.91
CA ARG A 34 8.34 -13.97 8.07
C ARG A 34 9.41 -15.03 7.84
N LYS A 35 9.70 -15.83 8.86
CA LYS A 35 10.60 -16.98 8.73
C LYS A 35 10.03 -18.00 7.73
N ILE A 36 8.72 -18.25 7.78
CA ILE A 36 8.04 -19.12 6.82
C ILE A 36 8.14 -18.51 5.41
N ILE A 37 7.84 -17.23 5.24
CA ILE A 37 7.90 -16.55 3.94
C ILE A 37 9.30 -16.66 3.33
N THR A 38 10.33 -16.26 4.08
CA THR A 38 11.72 -16.31 3.60
C THR A 38 12.18 -17.72 3.27
N THR A 39 11.75 -18.72 4.04
CA THR A 39 12.06 -20.13 3.77
C THR A 39 11.36 -20.60 2.51
N ALA A 40 10.06 -20.36 2.37
CA ALA A 40 9.29 -20.71 1.17
C ALA A 40 9.87 -20.07 -0.09
N THR A 41 10.23 -18.78 -0.05
CA THR A 41 10.87 -18.07 -1.17
C THR A 41 12.21 -18.70 -1.55
N LYS A 42 13.04 -19.09 -0.57
CA LYS A 42 14.33 -19.76 -0.84
C LYS A 42 14.17 -21.11 -1.55
N TYR A 43 13.12 -21.86 -1.20
CA TYR A 43 12.82 -23.15 -1.83
C TYR A 43 11.94 -23.01 -3.09
N GLY A 44 11.64 -21.80 -3.54
CA GLY A 44 10.81 -21.56 -4.72
C GLY A 44 9.34 -21.95 -4.56
N VAL A 45 8.84 -22.06 -3.32
CA VAL A 45 7.44 -22.38 -3.04
C VAL A 45 6.59 -21.10 -3.10
N PRO A 46 5.59 -21.02 -4.00
CA PRO A 46 4.74 -19.85 -4.09
C PRO A 46 3.72 -19.79 -2.94
N ILE A 47 3.73 -18.68 -2.21
CA ILE A 47 2.84 -18.43 -1.06
C ILE A 47 2.14 -17.05 -1.18
N PRO A 48 1.36 -16.81 -2.24
CA PRO A 48 0.86 -15.48 -2.59
C PRO A 48 -0.01 -14.84 -1.50
N TYR A 49 -0.82 -15.62 -0.80
CA TYR A 49 -1.71 -15.13 0.25
C TYR A 49 -0.93 -14.65 1.48
N LEU A 50 0.05 -15.42 1.93
CA LEU A 50 0.84 -15.08 3.12
C LEU A 50 1.74 -13.87 2.83
N SER A 51 2.35 -13.82 1.65
CA SER A 51 3.16 -12.66 1.22
C SER A 51 2.31 -11.39 1.11
N THR A 52 1.12 -11.48 0.50
CA THR A 52 0.21 -10.34 0.40
C THR A 52 -0.25 -9.85 1.77
N ALA A 53 -0.60 -10.75 2.68
CA ALA A 53 -1.00 -10.40 4.03
C ALA A 53 0.12 -9.71 4.82
N SER A 54 1.36 -10.21 4.72
CA SER A 54 2.52 -9.58 5.35
C SER A 54 2.81 -8.20 4.78
N ASN A 55 2.74 -8.03 3.46
CA ASN A 55 2.96 -6.74 2.81
C ASN A 55 1.90 -5.72 3.23
N PHE A 56 0.62 -6.12 3.23
CA PHE A 56 -0.47 -5.25 3.70
C PHE A 56 -0.29 -4.81 5.15
N TYR A 57 0.14 -5.73 6.03
CA TYR A 57 0.44 -5.40 7.42
C TYR A 57 1.55 -4.35 7.54
N ASP A 58 2.62 -4.49 6.76
CA ASP A 58 3.75 -3.55 6.75
C ASP A 58 3.36 -2.18 6.18
N GLU A 59 2.59 -2.17 5.10
CA GLU A 59 2.06 -0.94 4.49
C GLU A 59 1.15 -0.18 5.45
N TYR A 60 0.30 -0.87 6.21
CA TYR A 60 -0.60 -0.24 7.17
C TYR A 60 0.14 0.47 8.31
N HIS A 61 1.27 -0.07 8.76
CA HIS A 61 2.08 0.52 9.83
C HIS A 61 3.11 1.55 9.31
N ALA A 62 3.33 1.61 8.00
CA ALA A 62 4.27 2.54 7.41
C ALA A 62 3.70 3.97 7.37
N LYS A 63 4.34 4.89 8.11
CA LYS A 63 4.00 6.33 8.05
C LYS A 63 4.24 6.95 6.65
N ARG A 64 5.17 6.39 5.89
CA ARG A 64 5.53 6.85 4.54
C ARG A 64 5.68 5.66 3.62
N LEU A 65 4.98 5.70 2.50
CA LEU A 65 5.08 4.72 1.43
C LEU A 65 5.77 5.34 0.21
N PRO A 66 6.41 4.52 -0.65
CA PRO A 66 7.00 4.98 -1.92
C PRO A 66 5.97 5.43 -2.97
N ALA A 67 4.70 5.59 -2.59
CA ALA A 67 3.64 6.10 -3.45
C ALA A 67 3.93 7.52 -3.98
N ASN A 68 4.80 8.28 -3.31
CA ASN A 68 5.30 9.57 -3.81
C ASN A 68 6.02 9.44 -5.16
N LEU A 69 6.75 8.34 -5.39
CA LEU A 69 7.42 8.09 -6.67
C LEU A 69 6.40 7.83 -7.79
N ILE A 70 5.32 7.11 -7.50
CA ILE A 70 4.24 6.87 -8.45
C ILE A 70 3.57 8.19 -8.84
N GLN A 71 3.31 9.07 -7.86
CA GLN A 71 2.78 10.41 -8.12
C GLN A 71 3.72 11.25 -8.99
N ALA A 72 5.04 11.15 -8.77
CA ALA A 72 6.04 11.81 -9.60
C ALA A 72 6.08 11.25 -11.03
N GLN A 73 6.02 9.93 -11.21
CA GLN A 73 5.99 9.28 -12.53
C GLN A 73 4.73 9.65 -13.31
N LEU A 74 3.55 9.61 -12.68
CA LEU A 74 2.28 10.02 -13.30
C LEU A 74 2.29 11.50 -13.69
N LYS A 75 3.00 12.34 -12.94
CA LYS A 75 3.20 13.76 -13.27
C LYS A 75 4.21 13.97 -14.40
N LEU A 76 5.26 13.16 -14.45
CA LEU A 76 6.30 13.27 -15.47
C LEU A 76 5.73 12.89 -16.85
N PHE A 77 4.96 11.80 -16.91
CA PHE A 77 4.40 11.28 -18.17
C PHE A 77 2.97 11.76 -18.47
N GLY A 78 2.32 12.46 -17.53
CA GLY A 78 0.94 12.92 -17.69
C GLY A 78 0.67 14.22 -16.93
N LYS A 79 -0.49 14.83 -17.16
CA LYS A 79 -0.88 16.09 -16.49
C LYS A 79 -1.47 15.88 -15.10
N HIS A 80 -1.17 14.75 -14.45
CA HIS A 80 -1.69 14.41 -13.13
C HIS A 80 -1.26 15.45 -12.09
N LYS A 81 -2.02 15.54 -11.01
CA LYS A 81 -1.71 16.43 -9.88
C LYS A 81 -1.06 15.63 -8.77
N TYR A 82 -0.23 16.29 -7.98
CA TYR A 82 0.30 15.69 -6.76
C TYR A 82 0.21 16.69 -5.61
N LYS A 83 0.30 16.17 -4.38
CA LYS A 83 0.22 16.95 -3.15
C LYS A 83 1.56 16.91 -2.44
N LEU A 84 2.07 18.07 -2.05
CA LEU A 84 3.26 18.17 -1.21
C LEU A 84 2.93 17.80 0.23
N LEU A 85 3.89 17.20 0.93
CA LEU A 85 3.77 16.92 2.36
C LEU A 85 3.52 18.23 3.13
N GLY A 86 2.37 18.32 3.81
CA GLY A 86 1.96 19.49 4.60
C GLY A 86 1.18 20.57 3.84
N SER A 87 1.10 20.50 2.51
CA SER A 87 0.22 21.38 1.71
C SER A 87 -1.20 20.79 1.70
N HIS A 88 -2.24 21.62 1.69
CA HIS A 88 -3.62 21.20 1.39
C HIS A 88 -4.00 21.43 -0.08
N VAL A 89 -3.09 22.04 -0.85
CA VAL A 89 -3.29 22.44 -2.23
C VAL A 89 -2.71 21.38 -3.16
N GLU A 90 -3.44 21.06 -4.22
CA GLU A 90 -2.96 20.21 -5.29
C GLU A 90 -2.09 21.03 -6.25
N HIS A 91 -0.91 20.52 -6.58
CA HIS A 91 0.03 21.19 -7.48
C HIS A 91 -0.08 20.61 -8.90
N THR A 92 -0.25 21.50 -9.88
CA THR A 92 -0.42 21.18 -11.30
C THR A 92 0.76 21.63 -12.17
N GLY A 93 1.61 22.55 -11.69
CA GLY A 93 2.68 23.15 -12.48
C GLY A 93 4.05 22.89 -11.85
N THR A 94 4.71 21.84 -12.30
CA THR A 94 6.12 21.59 -11.98
C THR A 94 6.75 21.04 -13.23
N ASP A 95 7.68 21.80 -13.81
CA ASP A 95 8.52 21.31 -14.89
C ASP A 95 9.63 20.46 -14.25
N TRP A 96 9.56 19.16 -14.47
CA TRP A 96 10.51 18.19 -13.92
C TRP A 96 11.70 17.95 -14.85
N THR A 97 11.70 18.56 -16.05
CA THR A 97 12.71 18.32 -17.08
C THR A 97 13.81 19.36 -17.14
N ASP A 98 13.60 20.57 -16.61
CA ASP A 98 14.52 21.73 -16.46
C ASP A 98 15.88 21.70 -17.20
N TYR A 99 15.84 21.33 -18.48
CA TYR A 99 16.94 21.31 -19.46
C TYR A 99 16.46 21.92 -20.78
N GLY A 100 15.59 22.93 -20.72
CA GLY A 100 15.24 23.79 -21.87
C GLY A 100 14.56 23.12 -23.07
N SER A 101 14.28 21.81 -23.05
CA SER A 101 13.54 21.14 -24.12
C SER A 101 12.07 21.07 -23.77
N ASN A 102 11.26 21.82 -24.52
CA ASN A 102 9.80 21.91 -24.41
C ASN A 102 9.12 20.61 -24.86
N VAL A 103 9.39 19.48 -24.18
CA VAL A 103 8.75 18.19 -24.49
C VAL A 103 7.50 18.06 -23.64
N THR A 104 6.47 18.81 -24.03
CA THR A 104 5.11 18.49 -23.61
C THR A 104 4.66 17.27 -24.41
N ALA A 105 4.47 16.12 -23.75
CA ALA A 105 3.71 15.03 -24.34
C ALA A 105 2.24 15.50 -24.48
N SER A 106 1.98 16.17 -25.59
CA SER A 106 0.66 16.58 -26.02
C SER A 106 0.14 15.49 -26.95
N THR A 107 -0.92 14.81 -26.54
CA THR A 107 -1.83 14.10 -27.46
C THR A 107 -2.87 15.08 -27.96
#